data_AF-A0A7Z8VG49-F1
#
_entry.id   AF-A0A7Z8VG49-F1
#
_cell.length_a   1.000
_cell.length_b   1.000
_cell.length_c   1.000
_cell.angle_alpha   90.00
_cell.angle_beta   90.00
_cell.angle_gamma   90.00
#
_symmetry.space_group_name_H-M   'P 1'
#
loop_
_entity.id
_entity.type
_entity.pdbx_description
1 polymer ?
#
loop_
_entity_poly.entity_id
_entity_poly.type
_entity_poly.pdbx_seq_one_letter_code
_entity_poly.pdbx_strand_id
1 'polypeptide(L)'
;MQERIIGLLIVGPGTSVPGLVTSIAAARKKDAGMVLGNVLGSNIFNVFFTLGATAVIKPIPLDLALNSVILIRPHYFVAYISLSKNKTLGRLMGAFLLAVYIGYIANALMS
;
A
#
# COMPACT_ATOMS: atom_id res chain seq x y z
N MET A 1 -0.36 8.54 -20.24
CA MET A 1 -1.63 8.01 -19.69
C MET A 1 -1.64 6.48 -19.65
N GLN A 2 -1.42 5.77 -20.77
CA GLN A 2 -1.47 4.30 -20.79
C GLN A 2 -0.47 3.61 -19.84
N GLU A 3 0.81 4.01 -19.85
CA GLU A 3 1.85 3.40 -18.98
C GLU A 3 1.55 3.56 -17.49
N ARG A 4 1.00 4.72 -17.10
CA ARG A 4 0.65 5.05 -15.72
C ARG A 4 -0.54 4.22 -15.24
N ILE A 5 -1.54 4.01 -16.11
CA ILE A 5 -2.71 3.16 -15.82
C ILE A 5 -2.29 1.68 -15.70
N ILE A 6 -1.41 1.19 -16.58
CA ILE A 6 -0.87 -0.18 -16.49
C ILE A 6 -0.09 -0.35 -15.18
N GLY A 7 0.75 0.63 -14.81
CA GLY A 7 1.46 0.62 -13.52
C GLY A 7 0.51 0.60 -12.32
N LEU A 8 -0.53 1.44 -12.33
CA LEU A 8 -1.47 1.61 -11.22
C LEU A 8 -2.50 0.47 -11.08
N LEU A 9 -3.01 -0.08 -12.17
CA LEU A 9 -4.10 -1.07 -12.14
C LEU A 9 -3.63 -2.51 -12.34
N ILE A 10 -2.52 -2.72 -13.04
CA ILE A 10 -2.06 -4.07 -13.39
C ILE A 10 -0.86 -4.44 -12.53
N VAL A 11 0.21 -3.65 -12.58
CA VAL A 11 1.48 -4.00 -11.92
C VAL A 11 1.38 -3.83 -10.39
N GLY A 12 0.87 -2.69 -9.92
CA GLY A 12 0.73 -2.40 -8.49
C GLY A 12 -0.15 -3.43 -7.76
N PRO A 13 -1.41 -3.63 -8.18
CA PRO A 13 -2.29 -4.63 -7.58
C PRO A 13 -1.76 -6.05 -7.80
N GLY A 14 -1.25 -6.38 -8.99
CA GLY A 14 -0.74 -7.72 -9.32
C GLY A 14 0.38 -8.19 -8.40
N THR A 15 1.31 -7.30 -8.04
CA THR A 15 2.40 -7.62 -7.09
C THR A 15 1.93 -7.74 -5.64
N SER A 16 0.82 -7.09 -5.28
CA SER A 16 0.29 -7.09 -3.91
C SER A 16 -0.77 -8.17 -3.67
N VAL A 17 -1.33 -8.78 -4.72
CA VAL A 17 -2.34 -9.86 -4.62
C VAL A 17 -1.88 -11.03 -3.72
N PRO A 18 -0.65 -11.57 -3.86
CA PRO A 18 -0.19 -12.63 -2.95
C PRO A 18 -0.19 -12.20 -1.48
N GLY A 19 0.28 -10.98 -1.19
CA GLY A 19 0.27 -10.40 0.15
C GLY A 19 -1.13 -10.13 0.70
N LEU A 20 -2.09 -9.80 -0.18
CA LEU A 20 -3.49 -9.67 0.20
C LEU A 20 -4.09 -11.02 0.58
N VAL A 21 -3.79 -12.08 -0.18
CA VAL A 21 -4.24 -13.45 0.13
C VAL A 21 -3.68 -13.94 1.47
N THR A 22 -2.39 -13.73 1.74
CA THR A 22 -1.77 -14.09 3.03
C THR A 22 -2.37 -13.30 4.19
N SER A 23 -2.60 -12.00 4.01
CA SER A 23 -3.24 -11.14 5.01
C SER A 23 -4.68 -11.58 5.31
N ILE A 24 -5.46 -11.94 4.29
CA ILE A 24 -6.82 -12.46 4.47
C ILE A 24 -6.80 -13.80 5.22
N ALA A 25 -5.88 -14.70 4.85
CA ALA A 25 -5.74 -16.00 5.52
C ALA A 25 -5.35 -15.84 7.00
N ALA A 26 -4.43 -14.92 7.32
CA ALA A 26 -4.03 -14.59 8.69
C ALA A 26 -5.16 -13.92 9.49
N ALA A 27 -5.90 -12.99 8.87
CA ALA A 27 -7.05 -12.33 9.49
C ALA A 27 -8.16 -13.33 9.86
N ARG A 28 -8.41 -14.35 9.02
CA ARG A 28 -9.35 -15.45 9.32
C ARG A 28 -8.92 -16.28 10.53
N LYS A 29 -7.62 -16.39 10.77
CA LYS A 29 -7.03 -17.05 11.96
C LYS A 29 -6.96 -16.13 13.19
N LYS A 30 -7.47 -14.89 13.09
CA LYS A 30 -7.37 -13.83 14.11
C LYS A 30 -5.91 -13.47 14.47
N ASP A 31 -4.97 -13.73 13.56
CA ASP A 31 -3.56 -13.40 13.74
C ASP A 31 -3.26 -11.99 13.21
N ALA A 32 -3.53 -10.99 14.04
CA ALA A 32 -3.27 -9.59 13.70
C ALA A 32 -1.77 -9.30 13.52
N GLY A 33 -0.88 -10.05 14.18
CA GLY A 33 0.56 -9.89 14.08
C GLY A 33 1.06 -10.23 12.69
N MET A 34 0.61 -11.35 12.14
CA MET A 34 0.95 -11.77 10.76
C MET A 34 0.34 -10.83 9.71
N VAL A 35 -0.87 -10.32 9.92
CA VAL A 35 -1.49 -9.32 9.02
C VAL A 35 -0.66 -8.04 8.98
N LEU A 36 -0.33 -7.48 10.17
CA LEU A 36 0.46 -6.27 10.26
C LEU A 36 1.88 -6.47 9.73
N GLY A 37 2.50 -7.60 10.05
CA GLY A 37 3.83 -7.97 9.56
C GLY A 37 3.89 -8.05 8.04
N ASN A 38 2.88 -8.65 7.40
CA ASN A 38 2.80 -8.71 5.94
C ASN A 38 2.62 -7.31 5.32
N VAL A 39 1.69 -6.50 5.84
CA VAL A 39 1.43 -5.16 5.30
C VAL A 39 2.63 -4.22 5.50
N LEU A 40 3.18 -4.15 6.71
CA LEU A 40 4.33 -3.29 7.03
C LEU A 40 5.60 -3.77 6.34
N GLY A 41 5.88 -5.07 6.39
CA GLY A 41 7.08 -5.66 5.80
C GLY A 41 7.15 -5.46 4.28
N SER A 42 6.03 -5.67 3.57
CA SER A 42 5.97 -5.51 2.11
C SER A 42 6.19 -4.04 1.70
N ASN A 43 5.64 -3.11 2.47
CA ASN A 43 5.80 -1.67 2.25
C ASN A 43 7.25 -1.21 2.49
N ILE A 44 7.86 -1.64 3.60
CA ILE A 44 9.27 -1.38 3.90
C ILE A 44 10.16 -1.96 2.79
N PHE A 45 9.95 -3.21 2.38
CA PHE A 45 10.72 -3.84 1.32
C PHE A 45 10.61 -3.08 -0.01
N ASN A 46 9.40 -2.67 -0.40
CA ASN A 46 9.20 -1.94 -1.65
C ASN A 46 9.88 -0.55 -1.66
N VAL A 47 9.87 0.17 -0.54
CA VAL A 47 10.49 1.50 -0.46
C VAL A 47 12.01 1.41 -0.32
N PHE A 48 12.54 0.54 0.55
CA PHE A 48 13.99 0.50 0.77
C PHE A 48 14.71 -0.35 -0.26
N PHE A 49 14.19 -1.53 -0.57
CA PHE A 49 14.85 -2.46 -1.46
C PHE A 49 14.46 -2.23 -2.92
N THR A 50 13.18 -2.31 -3.27
CA THR A 50 12.77 -2.22 -4.69
C THR A 50 13.08 -0.85 -5.29
N LEU A 51 12.65 0.23 -4.64
CA LEU A 51 12.92 1.60 -5.10
C LEU A 51 14.41 1.96 -4.99
N GLY A 52 15.07 1.56 -3.89
CA GLY A 52 16.51 1.77 -3.71
C GLY A 52 17.35 1.07 -4.78
N ALA A 53 17.09 -0.22 -5.04
CA ALA A 53 17.78 -1.00 -6.05
C ALA A 53 17.53 -0.46 -7.47
N THR A 54 16.29 -0.06 -7.78
CA THR A 54 16.00 0.54 -9.09
C THR A 54 16.71 1.88 -9.27
N ALA A 55 16.80 2.72 -8.23
CA ALA A 55 17.56 3.97 -8.28
C ALA A 55 19.07 3.78 -8.47
N VAL A 56 19.65 2.70 -7.93
CA VAL A 56 21.06 2.31 -8.14
C VAL A 56 21.30 1.90 -9.60
N ILE A 57 20.38 1.14 -10.20
CA ILE A 57 20.51 0.67 -11.59
C ILE A 57 20.34 1.84 -12.57
N LYS A 58 19.33 2.67 -12.37
CA LYS A 58 19.03 3.82 -13.22
C LYS A 58 18.42 4.95 -12.37
N PRO A 59 19.04 6.14 -12.30
CA PRO A 59 18.45 7.28 -11.60
C PRO A 59 17.07 7.60 -12.16
N ILE A 60 16.06 7.63 -11.28
CA ILE A 60 14.66 7.89 -11.63
C ILE A 60 14.35 9.34 -11.25
N PRO A 61 13.91 10.20 -12.19
CA PRO A 61 13.44 11.54 -11.84
C PRO A 61 12.19 11.45 -10.97
N LEU A 62 12.23 12.07 -9.79
CA LEU A 62 11.12 12.06 -8.83
C LEU A 62 10.18 13.23 -9.11
N ASP A 63 8.93 12.94 -9.48
CA ASP A 63 7.86 13.92 -9.53
C ASP A 63 7.15 13.99 -8.16
N LEU A 64 7.31 15.11 -7.46
CA LEU A 64 6.82 15.33 -6.10
C LEU A 64 5.27 15.30 -6.00
N ALA A 65 4.56 15.62 -7.08
CA ALA A 65 3.09 15.61 -7.11
C ALA A 65 2.52 14.19 -7.02
N LEU A 66 3.22 13.22 -7.60
CA LEU A 66 2.90 11.79 -7.57
C LEU A 66 3.38 11.09 -6.28
N ASN A 67 4.55 11.51 -5.77
CA ASN A 67 5.23 10.87 -4.65
C ASN A 67 4.57 11.05 -3.28
N SER A 68 3.97 12.22 -3.02
CA SER A 68 3.38 12.51 -1.70
C SER A 68 2.15 11.65 -1.38
N VAL A 69 1.43 11.20 -2.41
CA VAL A 69 0.20 10.40 -2.25
C VAL A 69 0.48 8.90 -2.25
N ILE A 70 1.44 8.42 -3.06
CA ILE A 70 1.71 6.98 -3.24
C ILE A 70 2.68 6.44 -2.18
N LEU A 71 3.74 7.18 -1.84
CA LEU A 71 4.79 6.68 -0.95
C LEU A 71 4.54 7.01 0.51
N ILE A 72 3.95 8.16 0.82
CA ILE A 72 3.94 8.71 2.19
C ILE A 72 2.60 8.39 2.88
N ARG A 73 1.47 8.68 2.25
CA ARG A 73 0.15 8.66 2.89
C ARG A 73 -0.33 7.29 3.42
N PRO A 74 -0.12 6.16 2.71
CA PRO A 74 -0.49 4.83 3.21
C PRO A 74 0.40 4.35 4.36
N HIS A 75 1.70 4.67 4.33
CA HIS A 75 2.67 4.26 5.35
C HIS A 75 2.36 4.89 6.71
N TYR A 76 2.04 6.20 6.74
CA TYR A 76 1.63 6.88 7.97
C TYR A 76 0.29 6.36 8.51
N PHE A 77 -0.63 5.94 7.63
CA PHE A 77 -1.93 5.43 8.06
C PHE A 77 -1.82 4.03 8.69
N VAL A 78 -1.02 3.13 8.12
CA VAL A 78 -0.74 1.81 8.70
C VAL A 78 0.09 1.94 10.00
N ALA A 79 1.03 2.88 10.06
CA ALA A 79 1.77 3.21 11.29
C ALA A 79 0.83 3.76 12.40
N TYR A 80 -0.10 4.66 12.05
CA TYR A 80 -1.09 5.22 12.98
C TYR A 80 -2.02 4.15 13.59
N ILE A 81 -2.42 3.16 12.80
CA ILE A 81 -3.18 1.99 13.28
C ILE A 81 -2.32 1.13 14.20
N SER A 82 -1.04 0.92 13.88
CA SER A 82 -0.12 0.10 14.69
C SER A 82 0.21 0.75 16.05
N LEU A 83 0.14 2.08 16.14
CA LEU A 83 0.31 2.84 17.39
C LEU A 83 -1.00 3.04 18.18
N SER A 84 -2.16 2.72 17.61
CA SER A 84 -3.45 2.87 18.30
C SER A 84 -3.63 1.80 19.39
N LYS A 85 -3.69 2.26 20.64
CA LYS A 85 -3.76 1.46 21.88
C LYS A 85 -4.85 0.37 21.92
N ASN A 86 -5.86 0.42 21.04
CA ASN A 86 -6.98 -0.52 21.03
C ASN A 86 -6.78 -1.79 20.20
N LYS A 87 -5.61 -2.00 19.55
CA LYS A 87 -5.19 -3.24 18.83
C LYS A 87 -6.21 -3.84 17.84
N THR A 88 -7.30 -3.13 17.52
CA THR A 88 -8.44 -3.68 16.78
C THR A 88 -8.82 -2.72 15.67
N LEU A 89 -8.75 -3.22 14.43
CA LEU A 89 -9.20 -2.51 13.24
C LEU A 89 -10.64 -2.97 12.96
N GLY A 90 -11.60 -2.12 13.29
CA GLY A 90 -13.02 -2.41 13.11
C GLY A 90 -13.45 -2.41 11.64
N ARG A 91 -14.58 -3.06 11.34
CA ARG A 91 -15.15 -3.16 9.98
C ARG A 91 -15.38 -1.80 9.32
N LEU A 92 -15.79 -0.79 10.11
CA LEU A 92 -16.01 0.59 9.64
C LEU A 92 -14.70 1.27 9.21
N MET A 93 -13.63 1.08 9.99
CA MET A 93 -12.30 1.63 9.66
C MET A 93 -11.74 0.98 8.38
N GLY A 94 -11.95 -0.32 8.21
CA GLY A 94 -11.60 -1.05 6.99
C GLY A 94 -12.42 -0.61 5.77
N ALA A 95 -13.72 -0.36 5.93
CA ALA A 95 -14.57 0.17 4.85
C ALA A 95 -14.15 1.58 4.43
N PHE A 96 -13.84 2.45 5.40
CA PHE A 96 -13.31 3.79 5.13
C PHE A 96 -11.99 3.74 4.36
N LEU A 97 -11.07 2.86 4.76
CA LEU A 97 -9.80 2.61 4.07
C LEU A 97 -10.00 2.21 2.60
N LEU A 98 -10.90 1.27 2.35
CA LEU A 98 -11.22 0.83 0.99
C LEU A 98 -11.86 1.96 0.17
N ALA A 99 -12.75 2.75 0.76
CA ALA A 99 -13.38 3.89 0.09
C ALA A 99 -12.34 4.95 -0.33
N VAL A 100 -11.37 5.25 0.54
CA VAL A 100 -10.26 6.17 0.23
C VAL A 100 -9.40 5.63 -0.91
N TYR A 101 -9.08 4.33 -0.91
CA TYR A 101 -8.31 3.70 -1.99
C TYR A 101 -9.04 3.74 -3.35
N ILE A 102 -10.34 3.45 -3.35
CA ILE A 102 -11.18 3.52 -4.56
C ILE A 102 -11.25 4.96 -5.07
N GLY A 103 -11.46 5.95 -4.17
CA GLY A 103 -11.47 7.36 -4.53
C GLY A 103 -10.14 7.85 -5.12
N TYR A 104 -9.02 7.35 -4.59
CA TYR A 104 -7.70 7.62 -5.13
C TYR A 104 -7.53 7.06 -6.55
N ILE A 105 -7.90 5.80 -6.80
CA ILE A 105 -7.84 5.21 -8.14
C ILE A 105 -8.72 6.00 -9.11
N ALA A 106 -9.94 6.37 -8.71
CA ALA A 106 -10.85 7.15 -9.55
C ALA A 106 -10.25 8.50 -9.95
N ASN A 107 -9.65 9.23 -8.99
CA ASN A 107 -8.97 10.49 -9.28
C ASN A 107 -7.73 10.30 -10.18
N ALA A 108 -6.95 9.25 -9.94
CA ALA A 108 -5.78 8.92 -10.75
C ALA A 108 -6.11 8.49 -12.19
N LEU A 109 -7.33 7.99 -12.43
CA LEU A 109 -7.84 7.65 -13.77
C LEU A 109 -8.39 8.87 -14.52
N MET A 110 -8.94 9.84 -13.79
CA MET A 110 -9.54 11.07 -14.36
C MET A 110 -8.50 12.19 -14.60
N SER A 111 -7.27 12.04 -14.10
CA SER A 111 -6.13 12.96 -14.29
C SER A 111 -5.16 12.47 -15.35
#